data_AF-A0AAV7C4G0-F1
#
_entry.id   AF-A0AAV7C4G0-F1
#
_cell.length_a   1.000
_cell.length_b   1.000
_cell.length_c   1.000
_cell.angle_alpha   90.00
_cell.angle_beta   90.00
_cell.angle_gamma   90.00
#
_symmetry.space_group_name_H-M   'P 1'
#
loop_
_entity.id
_entity.type
_entity.pdbx_description
1 polymer ?
#
loop_
_entity_poly.entity_id
_entity_poly.type
_entity_poly.pdbx_seq_one_letter_code
_entity_poly.pdbx_strand_id
1 'polypeptide(L)'
;MITDVSLCCSLLEECYVMRDPFLPDKDKFLILGSPCSLCGRVVCVGADCSLFYSKRFCLPCVTKNIDSFPAEIQQDLDKRKAQAK
;
A
#
# COMPACT_ATOMS: atom_id res chain seq x y z
N MET A 1 -2.73 9.05 -17.64
CA MET A 1 -3.56 7.82 -17.55
C MET A 1 -3.27 7.00 -16.29
N ILE A 2 -2.83 7.62 -15.17
CA ILE A 2 -2.66 6.94 -13.86
C ILE A 2 -3.39 7.72 -12.73
N THR A 3 -3.92 8.91 -13.02
CA THR A 3 -4.51 9.83 -12.02
C THR A 3 -5.98 10.18 -12.27
N ASP A 4 -6.67 9.54 -13.23
CA ASP A 4 -8.08 9.86 -13.51
C ASP A 4 -9.00 8.72 -13.03
N VAL A 5 -9.33 8.75 -11.73
CA VAL A 5 -10.55 8.16 -11.16
C VAL A 5 -11.49 9.32 -10.87
N SER A 6 -11.77 10.09 -11.93
CA SER A 6 -12.62 11.26 -11.83
C SER A 6 -14.07 10.80 -11.70
N LEU A 7 -14.58 10.83 -10.46
CA LEU A 7 -15.87 11.43 -10.06
C LEU A 7 -16.78 10.61 -9.12
N CYS A 8 -16.48 9.36 -8.74
CA CYS A 8 -17.35 8.62 -7.80
C CYS A 8 -16.67 8.17 -6.48
N CYS A 9 -15.38 7.83 -6.52
CA CYS A 9 -14.72 7.20 -5.38
C CYS A 9 -13.61 8.10 -4.82
N SER A 10 -13.87 8.74 -3.68
CA SER A 10 -12.82 9.40 -2.89
C SER A 10 -12.02 8.34 -2.12
N LEU A 11 -10.78 8.09 -2.53
CA LEU A 11 -9.86 7.21 -1.81
C LEU A 11 -9.35 7.88 -0.53
N LEU A 12 -9.09 7.08 0.51
CA LEU A 12 -8.60 7.56 1.80
C LEU A 12 -7.11 7.96 1.77
N GLU A 13 -6.39 7.60 0.70
CA GLU A 13 -5.00 7.97 0.45
C GLU A 13 -4.76 8.25 -1.03
N GLU A 14 -3.71 9.02 -1.33
CA GLU A 14 -3.23 9.23 -2.70
C GLU A 14 -2.75 7.89 -3.26
N CYS A 15 -3.35 7.42 -4.35
CA CYS A 15 -3.07 6.12 -4.96
C CYS A 15 -2.80 6.25 -6.46
N TYR A 16 -1.91 5.40 -6.95
CA TYR A 16 -1.76 5.12 -8.37
C TYR A 16 -2.69 3.97 -8.74
N VAL A 17 -3.57 4.20 -9.71
CA VAL A 17 -4.66 3.29 -10.05
C VAL A 17 -4.77 3.09 -11.55
N MET A 18 -5.34 1.97 -11.95
CA MET A 18 -5.71 1.68 -13.34
C MET A 18 -7.04 0.93 -13.41
N ARG A 19 -7.71 0.94 -14.56
CA ARG A 19 -8.84 0.02 -14.79
C ARG A 19 -8.36 -1.41 -14.60
N ASP A 20 -9.15 -2.21 -13.91
CA ASP A 20 -8.85 -3.63 -13.75
C ASP A 20 -8.88 -4.33 -15.12
N PRO A 21 -7.74 -4.84 -15.64
CA PRO A 21 -7.69 -5.49 -16.94
C PRO A 21 -8.26 -6.92 -16.91
N PHE A 22 -8.53 -7.46 -15.71
CA PHE A 22 -9.03 -8.82 -15.51
C PHE A 22 -10.54 -8.88 -15.27
N LEU A 23 -11.20 -7.72 -15.09
CA LEU A 23 -12.63 -7.63 -14.89
C LEU A 23 -13.31 -6.94 -16.08
N PRO A 24 -14.41 -7.48 -16.60
CA PRO A 24 -15.14 -6.88 -17.71
C PRO A 24 -15.90 -5.59 -17.31
N ASP A 25 -16.05 -5.37 -16.00
CA ASP A 25 -16.75 -4.23 -15.41
C ASP A 25 -15.88 -2.95 -15.46
N LYS A 26 -16.42 -1.88 -16.03
CA LYS A 26 -15.68 -0.63 -16.28
C LYS A 26 -15.51 0.22 -15.02
N ASP A 27 -16.23 -0.10 -13.95
CA ASP A 27 -16.25 0.69 -12.71
C ASP A 27 -15.29 0.15 -11.64
N LYS A 28 -14.54 -0.92 -11.97
CA LYS A 28 -13.53 -1.51 -11.09
C LYS A 28 -12.13 -1.07 -11.46
N PHE A 29 -11.33 -0.78 -10.44
CA PHE A 29 -9.95 -0.34 -10.57
C PHE A 29 -9.03 -1.15 -9.66
N LEU A 30 -7.77 -1.25 -10.08
CA LEU A 30 -6.69 -1.81 -9.28
C LEU A 30 -5.85 -0.68 -8.71
N ILE A 31 -5.49 -0.82 -7.43
CA ILE A 31 -4.48 0.01 -6.79
C ILE A 31 -3.12 -0.62 -7.07
N LEU A 32 -2.24 0.14 -7.72
CA LEU A 32 -0.89 -0.29 -8.09
C LEU A 32 0.12 0.07 -7.01
N GLY A 33 -0.10 1.22 -6.35
CA GLY A 33 0.83 1.76 -5.37
C GLY A 33 0.36 3.08 -4.80
N SER A 34 1.19 3.67 -3.94
CA SER A 34 0.99 5.02 -3.40
C SER A 34 2.33 5.59 -2.90
N PRO A 35 2.42 6.92 -2.66
CA PRO A 35 3.54 7.49 -1.93
C PRO A 35 3.58 6.96 -0.49
N CYS A 36 4.78 6.66 0.02
CA CYS A 36 4.98 6.36 1.43
C CYS A 36 4.58 7.57 2.29
N SER A 37 3.72 7.36 3.27
CA SER A 37 3.18 8.45 4.10
C SER A 37 4.21 9.14 5.01
N LEU A 38 5.41 8.58 5.16
CA LEU A 38 6.48 9.18 5.96
C LEU A 38 7.57 9.86 5.13
N CYS A 39 7.88 9.33 3.94
CA CYS A 39 9.02 9.81 3.14
C CYS A 39 8.68 10.18 1.69
N GLY A 40 7.42 10.02 1.27
CA GLY A 40 6.96 10.32 -0.09
C GLY A 40 7.44 9.37 -1.18
N ARG A 41 8.31 8.39 -0.88
CA ARG A 41 8.79 7.41 -1.87
C ARG A 41 7.61 6.64 -2.47
N VAL A 42 7.52 6.59 -3.78
CA VAL A 42 6.54 5.75 -4.50
C VAL A 42 6.84 4.28 -4.23
N VAL A 43 5.83 3.55 -3.76
CA VAL A 43 5.90 2.11 -3.48
C VAL A 43 4.68 1.39 -4.06
N CYS A 44 4.86 0.12 -4.45
CA CYS A 44 3.77 -0.71 -4.95
C CYS A 44 3.01 -1.41 -3.82
N VAL A 45 1.88 -2.04 -4.15
CA VAL A 45 1.05 -2.84 -3.22
C VAL A 45 1.68 -4.17 -2.77
N GLY A 46 2.84 -4.54 -3.31
CA GLY A 46 3.53 -5.79 -2.97
C GLY A 46 3.91 -5.86 -1.49
N ALA A 47 3.72 -7.02 -0.88
CA ALA A 47 3.99 -7.27 0.55
C ALA A 47 5.48 -7.16 0.93
N ASP A 48 6.36 -7.28 -0.07
CA ASP A 48 7.81 -7.08 -0.02
C ASP A 48 8.24 -5.64 -0.34
N CYS A 49 7.31 -4.78 -0.75
CA CYS A 49 7.58 -3.38 -1.09
C CYS A 49 7.04 -2.42 -0.02
N SER A 50 5.83 -2.68 0.49
CA SER A 50 5.14 -1.77 1.40
C SER A 50 4.20 -2.48 2.37
N LEU A 51 3.77 -1.73 3.39
CA LEU A 51 2.73 -2.13 4.32
C LEU A 51 1.59 -1.12 4.27
N PHE A 52 0.35 -1.60 4.18
CA PHE A 52 -0.85 -0.79 4.32
C PHE A 52 -1.53 -1.09 5.67
N TYR A 53 -1.88 -0.04 6.41
CA TYR A 53 -2.69 -0.13 7.63
C TYR A 53 -3.83 0.90 7.58
N SER A 54 -3.52 2.16 7.90
CA SER A 54 -4.40 3.32 7.66
C SER A 54 -3.95 4.14 6.45
N LYS A 55 -2.66 4.06 6.14
CA LYS A 55 -1.98 4.58 4.95
C LYS A 55 -0.87 3.62 4.54
N ARG A 56 -0.25 3.83 3.38
CA ARG A 56 0.88 3.03 2.91
C ARG A 56 2.23 3.57 3.40
N PHE A 57 3.10 2.64 3.80
CA PHE A 57 4.46 2.91 4.25
C PHE A 57 5.45 1.99 3.52
N CYS A 58 6.59 2.51 3.08
CA CYS A 58 7.66 1.67 2.57
C CYS A 58 8.27 0.84 3.71
N LEU A 59 8.75 -0.38 3.42
CA LEU A 59 9.33 -1.24 4.47
C LEU A 59 10.47 -0.58 5.28
N PRO A 60 11.37 0.23 4.69
CA PRO A 60 12.38 0.95 5.48
C PRO A 60 11.77 1.89 6.53
N CYS A 61 10.68 2.58 6.18
CA CYS A 61 9.98 3.46 7.11
C CYS A 61 9.24 2.66 8.19
N VAL A 62 8.68 1.49 7.86
CA VAL A 62 8.07 0.59 8.84
C VAL A 62 9.11 0.12 9.85
N THR A 63 10.25 -0.42 9.39
CA THR A 63 11.32 -0.91 10.28
C THR A 63 11.86 0.19 11.20
N LYS A 64 12.06 1.41 10.66
CA LYS A 64 12.58 2.54 11.46
C LYS A 64 11.59 3.02 12.54
N ASN A 65 10.29 2.81 12.35
CA ASN A 65 9.25 3.33 13.24
C ASN A 65 8.40 2.20 13.84
N ILE A 66 8.94 0.98 13.93
CA ILE A 66 8.17 -0.24 14.28
C ILE A 66 7.45 -0.11 15.63
N ASP A 67 8.07 0.55 16.60
CA ASP A 67 7.55 0.74 17.95
C ASP A 67 6.31 1.66 17.97
N SER A 68 6.08 2.44 16.90
CA SER A 68 4.90 3.30 16.75
C SER A 68 3.71 2.56 16.10
N PHE A 69 3.91 1.33 15.61
CA PHE A 69 2.83 0.54 15.02
C PHE A 69 2.14 -0.33 16.09
N PRO A 70 0.85 -0.66 15.92
CA PRO A 70 0.14 -1.60 16.80
C PRO A 70 0.82 -2.96 16.89
N ALA A 71 0.66 -3.65 18.02
CA ALA A 71 1.32 -4.94 18.29
C ALA A 71 1.02 -6.01 17.23
N GLU A 72 -0.17 -5.97 16.64
CA GLU A 72 -0.59 -6.88 15.56
C GLU A 72 0.30 -6.74 14.32
N ILE A 73 0.66 -5.51 13.96
CA ILE A 73 1.54 -5.23 12.83
C ILE A 73 2.97 -5.66 13.14
N GLN A 74 3.43 -5.43 14.37
CA GLN A 74 4.76 -5.88 14.81
C GLN A 74 4.89 -7.40 14.70
N GLN A 75 3.88 -8.14 15.20
CA GLN A 75 3.85 -9.60 15.11
C GLN A 75 3.78 -10.12 13.68
N ASP A 76 3.00 -9.49 12.80
CA ASP A 76 2.88 -9.90 11.40
C ASP A 76 4.21 -9.75 10.66
N LEU A 77 4.93 -8.65 10.90
CA LEU A 77 6.25 -8.41 10.31
C LEU A 77 7.29 -9.43 10.78
N ASP A 78 7.25 -9.84 12.05
CA ASP A 78 8.16 -10.85 12.57
C ASP A 78 7.87 -12.25 11.99
N LYS A 79 6.59 -12.58 11.77
CA LYS A 79 6.21 -13.82 11.04
C LYS A 79 6.74 -13.82 9.61
N ARG A 80 6.63 -12.69 8.89
CA ARG A 80 7.16 -12.56 7.52
C ARG A 80 8.67 -12.76 7.48
N LYS A 81 9.41 -12.18 8.42
CA LYS A 81 10.87 -12.39 8.54
C LYS A 81 11.22 -13.85 8.78
N ALA A 82 10.42 -14.56 9.59
CA ALA A 82 10.64 -15.98 9.89
C ALA A 82 10.38 -16.90 8.67
N GLN A 83 9.49 -16.51 7.76
CA GLN A 83 9.17 -17.26 6.54
C GLN A 83 10.14 -16.99 5.38
N ALA A 84 10.86 -15.86 5.42
CA ALA A 84 11.86 -15.49 4.41
C ALA A 84 13.24 -16.13 4.64
N LYS A 85 13.37 -17.00 5.66
CA LYS A 85 14.59 -17.71 6.04
C LYS A 85 14.46 -19.19 5.73
#